data_AF-H3ALZ1-F1
#
_entry.id   AF-H3ALZ1-F1
#
_cell.length_a   1.000
_cell.length_b   1.000
_cell.length_c   1.000
_cell.angle_alpha   90.00
_cell.angle_beta   90.00
_cell.angle_gamma   90.00
#
_symmetry.space_group_name_H-M   'P 1'
#
loop_
_entity.id
_entity.type
_entity.pdbx_description
1 polymer ?
#
loop_
_entity_poly.entity_id
_entity_poly.type
_entity_poly.pdbx_seq_one_letter_code
_entity_poly.pdbx_strand_id
1 'polypeptide(L)'
;MSQPKRSKKRHTNLTIDKMMERFLQQSLEAEEKFYKYEEQRIKIEDRRREAEHARELQMLQMLGQMFAGISSTAPQRPQPRYSPSSSLTNQICRFKKSSGTRTGPLAYAPYFQFLKSPGQDLLVAPSGFQIIERSFSLRASRSAKEMENVFQLVRNIIPPLTSKKHKGQDGKIGIIGGCQEYTGAPYFAAISALKVGADLSHVFCTKDSATVIKSYSPELIVHPVL
;
A
#
# COMPACT_ATOMS: atom_id res chain seq x y z
N MET A 1 57.59 27.30 27.00
CA MET A 1 56.99 25.97 27.24
C MET A 1 57.06 25.18 25.95
N SER A 2 57.95 24.19 25.90
CA SER A 2 58.38 23.46 24.70
C SER A 2 57.43 22.32 24.35
N GLN A 3 56.91 22.31 23.12
CA GLN A 3 56.12 21.17 22.62
C GLN A 3 57.00 19.93 22.36
N PRO A 4 56.51 18.71 22.64
CA PRO A 4 57.26 17.50 22.35
C PRO A 4 57.27 17.21 20.85
N LYS A 5 58.47 17.14 20.27
CA LYS A 5 58.71 16.81 18.87
C LYS A 5 58.24 15.38 18.58
N ARG A 6 57.21 15.24 17.74
CA ARG A 6 56.73 13.94 17.23
C ARG A 6 57.85 13.28 16.44
N SER A 7 58.41 12.19 16.97
CA SER A 7 59.46 11.44 16.30
C SER A 7 58.90 10.80 15.03
N LYS A 8 59.31 11.31 13.87
CA LYS A 8 59.10 10.64 12.58
C LYS A 8 59.99 9.41 12.57
N LYS A 9 59.44 8.26 12.96
CA LYS A 9 60.06 6.96 12.71
C LYS A 9 60.15 6.80 11.20
N ARG A 10 61.37 6.98 10.66
CA ARG A 10 61.72 6.62 9.29
C ARG A 10 61.43 5.13 9.13
N HIS A 11 60.35 4.80 8.42
CA HIS A 11 60.11 3.42 8.03
C HIS A 11 61.20 3.03 7.02
N THR A 12 61.97 2.03 7.42
CA THR A 12 62.96 1.33 6.63
C THR A 12 62.31 0.72 5.37
N ASN A 13 63.06 0.59 4.29
CA ASN A 13 62.66 -0.04 3.02
C ASN A 13 61.88 -1.34 3.27
N LEU A 14 60.55 -1.30 3.18
CA LEU A 14 59.71 -2.49 3.12
C LEU A 14 59.69 -2.93 1.66
N THR A 15 60.14 -4.15 1.39
CA THR A 15 59.95 -4.81 0.10
C THR A 15 58.48 -4.80 -0.28
N ILE A 16 58.17 -4.70 -1.58
CA ILE A 16 56.80 -4.63 -2.12
C ILE A 16 55.91 -5.73 -1.53
N ASP A 17 56.46 -6.92 -1.34
CA ASP A 17 55.75 -8.07 -0.75
C ASP A 17 55.22 -7.80 0.67
N LYS A 18 55.98 -7.10 1.53
CA LYS A 18 55.52 -6.75 2.87
C LYS A 18 54.46 -5.65 2.86
N MET A 19 54.47 -4.77 1.85
CA MET A 19 53.39 -3.79 1.67
C MET A 19 52.11 -4.48 1.18
N MET A 20 52.24 -5.46 0.27
CA MET A 20 51.13 -6.28 -0.20
C MET A 20 50.50 -7.07 0.95
N GLU A 21 51.32 -7.73 1.78
CA GLU A 21 50.86 -8.46 2.96
C GLU A 21 50.07 -7.56 3.92
N ARG A 22 50.54 -6.33 4.15
CA ARG A 22 49.83 -5.34 4.99
C ARG A 22 48.50 -4.90 4.39
N PHE A 23 48.42 -4.73 3.07
CA PHE A 23 47.19 -4.34 2.39
C PHE A 23 46.14 -5.45 2.43
N LEU A 24 46.56 -6.69 2.19
CA LEU A 24 45.69 -7.86 2.29
C LEU A 24 45.19 -8.05 3.73
N GLN A 25 46.07 -7.90 4.71
CA GLN A 25 45.70 -7.96 6.12
C GLN A 25 44.69 -6.88 6.50
N GLN A 26 44.87 -5.64 6.04
CA GLN A 26 43.92 -4.55 6.26
C GLN A 26 42.56 -4.81 5.61
N SER A 27 42.55 -5.45 4.44
CA SER A 27 41.33 -5.80 3.71
C SER A 27 40.54 -6.87 4.48
N LEU A 28 41.22 -7.94 4.94
CA LEU A 28 40.61 -9.00 5.75
C LEU A 28 40.05 -8.47 7.08
N GLU A 29 40.80 -7.60 7.76
CA GLU A 29 40.34 -6.97 9.01
C GLU A 29 39.13 -6.04 8.79
N ALA A 30 39.02 -5.41 7.62
CA ALA A 30 37.87 -4.59 7.28
C ALA A 30 36.62 -5.45 7.01
N GLU A 31 36.78 -6.56 6.28
CA GLU A 31 35.71 -7.53 6.01
C GLU A 31 35.17 -8.16 7.29
N GLU A 32 36.05 -8.59 8.20
CA GLU A 32 35.62 -9.20 9.47
C GLU A 32 34.86 -8.19 10.34
N LYS A 33 35.30 -6.92 10.37
CA LYS A 33 34.58 -5.85 11.06
C LYS A 33 33.22 -5.61 10.43
N PHE A 34 33.15 -5.57 9.10
CA PHE A 34 31.89 -5.37 8.38
C PHE A 34 30.89 -6.49 8.70
N TYR A 35 31.32 -7.75 8.64
CA TYR A 35 30.48 -8.91 8.96
C TYR A 35 29.96 -8.85 10.40
N LYS A 36 30.83 -8.52 11.37
CA LYS A 36 30.42 -8.36 12.77
C LYS A 36 29.41 -7.22 12.97
N TYR A 37 29.56 -6.11 12.27
CA TYR A 37 28.61 -4.99 12.32
C TYR A 37 27.26 -5.36 11.69
N GLU A 38 27.25 -6.05 10.56
CA GLU A 38 26.01 -6.54 9.95
C GLU A 38 25.30 -7.56 10.84
N GLU A 39 26.03 -8.50 11.44
CA GLU A 39 25.45 -9.47 12.35
C GLU A 39 24.83 -8.79 13.59
N GLN A 40 25.48 -7.75 14.13
CA GLN A 40 24.91 -6.94 15.21
C GLN A 40 23.65 -6.18 14.76
N ARG A 41 23.66 -5.59 13.55
CA ARG A 41 22.51 -4.90 12.98
C ARG A 41 21.32 -5.85 12.83
N ILE A 42 21.56 -7.05 12.29
CA ILE A 42 20.54 -8.09 12.12
C ILE A 42 19.99 -8.50 13.49
N LYS A 43 20.85 -8.79 14.48
CA LYS A 43 20.42 -9.15 15.85
C LYS A 43 19.59 -8.06 16.52
N ILE A 44 19.91 -6.78 16.30
CA ILE A 44 19.13 -5.66 16.85
C ILE A 44 17.75 -5.61 16.20
N GLU A 45 17.67 -5.78 14.88
CA GLU A 45 16.41 -5.79 14.14
C GLU A 45 15.54 -6.99 14.51
N ASP A 46 16.13 -8.18 14.68
CA ASP A 46 15.42 -9.38 15.12
C ASP A 46 14.85 -9.20 16.53
N ARG A 47 15.63 -8.64 17.48
CA ARG A 47 15.08 -8.31 18.80
C ARG A 47 13.93 -7.31 18.76
N ARG A 48 13.94 -6.38 17.80
CA ARG A 48 12.84 -5.43 17.61
C ARG A 48 11.58 -6.16 17.11
N ARG A 49 11.72 -7.05 16.11
CA ARG A 49 10.63 -7.89 15.60
C ARG A 49 10.06 -8.80 16.67
N GLU A 50 10.92 -9.45 17.46
CA GLU A 50 10.52 -10.28 18.60
C GLU A 50 9.73 -9.48 19.64
N ALA A 51 10.18 -8.26 19.96
CA ALA A 51 9.45 -7.38 20.87
C ALA A 51 8.11 -6.92 20.30
N GLU A 52 8.01 -6.70 18.98
CA GLU A 52 6.75 -6.41 18.28
C GLU A 52 5.79 -7.61 18.35
N HIS A 53 6.25 -8.81 18.00
CA HIS A 53 5.47 -10.05 18.09
C HIS A 53 5.00 -10.36 19.52
N ALA A 54 5.84 -10.13 20.53
CA ALA A 54 5.46 -10.29 21.92
C ALA A 54 4.33 -9.33 22.33
N ARG A 55 4.38 -8.07 21.86
CA ARG A 55 3.30 -7.09 22.11
C ARG A 55 1.99 -7.49 21.42
N GLU A 56 2.05 -7.97 20.19
CA GLU A 56 0.88 -8.48 19.47
C GLU A 56 0.23 -9.66 20.19
N LEU A 57 1.03 -10.66 20.58
CA LEU A 57 0.58 -11.82 21.36
C LEU A 57 -0.03 -11.40 22.70
N GLN A 58 0.58 -10.46 23.41
CA GLN A 58 0.05 -9.94 24.67
C GLN A 58 -1.32 -9.26 24.48
N MET A 59 -1.48 -8.47 23.42
CA MET A 59 -2.78 -7.87 23.08
C MET A 59 -3.84 -8.93 22.77
N LEU A 60 -3.47 -9.98 22.02
CA LEU A 60 -4.37 -11.10 21.73
C LEU A 60 -4.77 -11.85 23.00
N GLN A 61 -3.85 -12.09 23.94
CA GLN A 61 -4.16 -12.76 25.20
C GLN A 61 -5.10 -11.91 26.08
N MET A 62 -4.85 -10.61 26.17
CA MET A 62 -5.73 -9.67 26.89
C MET A 62 -7.13 -9.63 26.27
N LEU A 63 -7.23 -9.62 24.95
CA LEU A 63 -8.51 -9.71 24.24
C LEU A 63 -9.22 -11.03 24.52
N GLY A 64 -8.48 -12.15 24.50
CA GLY A 64 -9.00 -13.47 24.85
C GLY A 64 -9.57 -13.54 26.27
N GLN A 65 -8.92 -12.92 27.25
CA GLN A 65 -9.45 -12.84 28.63
C GLN A 65 -10.71 -11.98 28.73
N MET A 66 -10.81 -10.89 27.98
CA MET A 66 -12.04 -10.09 27.90
C MET A 66 -13.21 -10.90 27.30
N PHE A 67 -12.96 -11.70 26.25
CA PHE A 67 -13.98 -12.57 25.66
C PHE A 67 -14.34 -13.78 26.55
N ALA A 68 -13.41 -14.30 27.35
CA ALA A 68 -13.70 -15.35 28.33
C ALA A 68 -14.55 -14.83 29.50
N GLY A 69 -14.34 -13.58 29.94
CA GLY A 69 -15.09 -12.95 31.03
C GLY A 69 -16.55 -12.60 30.72
N ILE A 70 -16.94 -12.55 29.44
CA ILE A 70 -18.34 -12.32 29.02
C ILE A 70 -19.17 -13.61 28.90
N SER A 71 -18.57 -14.79 29.08
CA SER A 71 -19.30 -16.08 29.03
C SER A 71 -19.93 -16.51 30.37
N SER A 72 -19.84 -15.69 31.44
CA SER A 72 -20.46 -15.99 32.75
C SER A 72 -21.54 -14.98 33.16
N THR A 73 -22.63 -14.88 32.38
CA THR A 73 -23.93 -14.44 32.91
C THR A 73 -25.05 -15.35 32.41
N ALA A 74 -25.05 -16.60 32.90
CA ALA A 74 -26.26 -17.42 32.92
C ALA A 74 -27.15 -16.98 34.11
N PRO A 75 -28.48 -16.78 33.93
CA PRO A 75 -29.34 -16.31 35.00
C PRO A 75 -29.69 -17.45 35.98
N GLN A 76 -29.32 -17.30 37.25
CA GLN A 76 -29.88 -18.13 38.33
C GLN A 76 -31.04 -17.43 39.05
N ARG A 77 -32.08 -18.22 39.31
CA ARG A 77 -33.35 -17.90 39.98
C ARG A 77 -33.19 -18.00 41.52
N PRO A 78 -33.95 -17.27 42.36
CA PRO A 78 -33.48 -16.83 43.69
C PRO A 78 -34.05 -17.58 44.91
N GLN A 79 -33.31 -17.58 46.04
CA GLN A 79 -33.70 -17.38 47.48
C GLN A 79 -32.46 -17.53 48.42
N PRO A 80 -32.43 -17.07 49.70
CA PRO A 80 -32.84 -15.80 50.30
C PRO A 80 -31.79 -15.12 51.24
N ARG A 81 -31.98 -13.81 51.48
CA ARG A 81 -31.68 -13.00 52.70
C ARG A 81 -30.25 -12.93 53.32
N TYR A 82 -29.65 -11.73 53.23
CA TYR A 82 -29.21 -10.95 54.41
C TYR A 82 -29.08 -9.45 54.03
N SER A 83 -29.78 -8.58 54.75
CA SER A 83 -29.73 -7.09 54.71
C SER A 83 -28.53 -6.59 55.58
N PRO A 84 -28.19 -5.28 55.72
CA PRO A 84 -28.93 -4.02 55.43
C PRO A 84 -28.09 -2.95 54.66
N SER A 85 -28.65 -1.88 54.10
CA SER A 85 -29.01 -0.65 54.84
C SER A 85 -29.46 0.46 53.89
N SER A 86 -30.39 1.28 54.39
CA SER A 86 -30.70 2.69 54.06
C SER A 86 -30.87 3.12 52.60
N SER A 87 -31.85 3.92 52.19
CA SER A 87 -33.10 4.46 52.73
C SER A 87 -33.60 5.39 51.61
N LEU A 88 -34.89 5.28 51.26
CA LEU A 88 -35.79 6.27 50.65
C LEU A 88 -35.17 7.41 49.81
N THR A 89 -35.67 7.73 48.62
CA THR A 89 -36.90 8.53 48.47
C THR A 89 -37.32 8.59 46.98
N ASN A 90 -38.61 8.33 46.71
CA ASN A 90 -39.54 8.86 45.68
C ASN A 90 -39.08 9.02 44.20
N GLN A 91 -39.86 8.79 43.14
CA GLN A 91 -41.28 8.53 42.89
C GLN A 91 -41.40 8.16 41.39
N ILE A 92 -42.22 7.16 41.06
CA ILE A 92 -43.28 7.13 40.01
C ILE A 92 -43.07 7.96 38.72
N CYS A 93 -43.32 7.53 37.48
CA CYS A 93 -43.58 6.27 36.77
C CYS A 93 -43.70 6.61 35.26
N ARG A 94 -43.48 5.59 34.42
CA ARG A 94 -44.11 5.32 33.11
C ARG A 94 -43.56 5.94 31.81
N PHE A 95 -42.93 5.02 31.05
CA PHE A 95 -43.33 4.61 29.70
C PHE A 95 -42.97 5.51 28.50
N LYS A 96 -41.84 5.21 27.84
CA LYS A 96 -41.82 4.67 26.46
C LYS A 96 -40.39 4.24 26.06
N LYS A 97 -40.34 3.20 25.22
CA LYS A 97 -39.16 2.57 24.61
C LYS A 97 -38.35 3.54 23.72
N SER A 98 -37.06 3.21 23.61
CA SER A 98 -36.03 3.56 22.59
C SER A 98 -35.11 4.78 22.82
N SER A 99 -33.98 4.54 23.50
CA SER A 99 -32.68 5.24 23.34
C SER A 99 -31.81 4.42 22.35
N GLY A 100 -31.00 4.93 21.42
CA GLY A 100 -30.32 6.22 21.32
C GLY A 100 -28.85 6.04 21.72
N THR A 101 -27.91 6.01 20.76
CA THR A 101 -26.49 6.41 20.97
C THR A 101 -25.80 6.78 19.65
N ARG A 102 -25.37 8.05 19.62
CA ARG A 102 -24.22 8.61 18.87
C ARG A 102 -22.92 7.87 19.28
N THR A 103 -21.76 7.88 18.61
CA THR A 103 -20.99 8.82 17.77
C THR A 103 -19.86 8.01 17.07
N GLY A 104 -19.33 8.48 15.92
CA GLY A 104 -18.29 7.81 15.09
C GLY A 104 -16.88 7.71 15.72
N PRO A 105 -15.79 7.47 14.94
CA PRO A 105 -15.43 8.35 13.80
C PRO A 105 -14.68 7.70 12.60
N LEU A 106 -14.39 8.56 11.59
CA LEU A 106 -13.37 8.48 10.52
C LEU A 106 -13.69 7.66 9.25
N ALA A 107 -14.51 8.27 8.39
CA ALA A 107 -14.57 7.96 6.96
C ALA A 107 -13.57 8.84 6.19
N TYR A 108 -12.66 8.22 5.44
CA TYR A 108 -11.80 8.89 4.46
C TYR A 108 -12.58 8.98 3.14
N ALA A 109 -13.10 10.17 2.84
CA ALA A 109 -13.81 10.46 1.60
C ALA A 109 -12.82 10.82 0.48
N PRO A 110 -12.95 10.30 -0.75
CA PRO A 110 -12.25 10.88 -1.88
C PRO A 110 -13.04 12.11 -2.37
N TYR A 111 -12.35 13.25 -2.36
CA TYR A 111 -12.70 14.47 -3.06
C TYR A 111 -12.88 14.19 -4.56
N PHE A 112 -14.11 14.18 -5.06
CA PHE A 112 -14.43 14.40 -6.47
C PHE A 112 -15.77 15.12 -6.56
N GLN A 113 -15.78 16.36 -6.09
CA GLN A 113 -16.92 17.27 -6.21
C GLN A 113 -16.38 18.68 -6.43
N PHE A 114 -15.91 18.99 -7.64
CA PHE A 114 -15.99 20.36 -8.15
C PHE A 114 -15.74 20.41 -9.67
N LEU A 115 -16.82 20.53 -10.43
CA LEU A 115 -17.06 21.54 -11.47
C LEU A 115 -18.36 21.18 -12.19
N LYS A 116 -19.47 21.60 -11.57
CA LYS A 116 -20.77 21.68 -12.22
C LYS A 116 -21.00 23.17 -12.50
N SER A 117 -20.72 23.59 -13.73
CA SER A 117 -21.19 24.88 -14.25
C SER A 117 -21.92 24.62 -15.57
N PRO A 118 -23.10 25.23 -15.77
CA PRO A 118 -23.88 25.09 -16.99
C PRO A 118 -23.36 26.08 -18.04
N GLY A 119 -23.13 25.62 -19.25
CA GLY A 119 -22.70 26.48 -20.35
C GLY A 119 -22.52 25.63 -21.60
N GLN A 120 -23.45 25.78 -22.52
CA GLN A 120 -23.39 25.22 -23.88
C GLN A 120 -22.13 25.74 -24.56
N ASP A 121 -21.40 24.87 -25.27
CA ASP A 121 -21.05 25.15 -26.66
C ASP A 121 -20.59 23.88 -27.38
N LEU A 122 -21.16 23.78 -28.57
CA LEU A 122 -21.23 22.66 -29.49
C LEU A 122 -19.86 22.40 -30.13
N LEU A 123 -19.23 21.26 -29.84
CA LEU A 123 -18.22 20.68 -30.73
C LEU A 123 -18.49 19.19 -30.95
N VAL A 124 -18.76 18.89 -32.22
CA VAL A 124 -19.09 17.58 -32.78
C VAL A 124 -17.95 16.60 -32.52
N ALA A 125 -18.19 15.61 -31.66
CA ALA A 125 -17.33 14.44 -31.53
C ALA A 125 -17.60 13.47 -32.70
N PRO A 126 -16.57 12.86 -33.32
CA PRO A 126 -16.78 11.89 -34.38
C PRO A 126 -17.47 10.64 -33.82
N SER A 127 -18.51 10.21 -34.53
CA SER A 127 -19.28 9.00 -34.30
C SER A 127 -18.39 7.75 -34.27
N GLY A 128 -18.17 7.18 -33.09
CA GLY A 128 -17.46 5.90 -32.97
C GLY A 128 -16.96 5.48 -31.59
N PHE A 129 -17.01 6.33 -30.57
CA PHE A 129 -16.51 5.97 -29.22
C PHE A 129 -17.64 5.40 -28.34
N GLN A 130 -17.64 4.08 -28.14
CA GLN A 130 -18.42 3.46 -27.06
C GLN A 130 -17.72 3.74 -25.73
N ILE A 131 -18.25 4.69 -24.96
CA ILE A 131 -17.83 4.93 -23.57
C ILE A 131 -18.45 3.83 -22.71
N ILE A 132 -17.66 2.84 -22.29
CA ILE A 132 -18.09 1.82 -21.33
C ILE A 132 -17.79 2.36 -19.93
N GLU A 133 -18.77 3.01 -19.33
CA GLU A 133 -18.71 3.39 -17.91
C GLU A 133 -19.11 2.18 -17.06
N ARG A 134 -18.14 1.56 -16.35
CA ARG A 134 -18.42 0.46 -15.42
C ARG A 134 -17.77 0.71 -14.07
N SER A 135 -18.59 1.02 -13.07
CA SER A 135 -18.22 1.01 -11.66
C SER A 135 -18.38 -0.41 -11.09
N PHE A 136 -17.28 -1.07 -10.74
CA PHE A 136 -17.33 -2.34 -10.03
C PHE A 136 -17.55 -2.08 -8.53
N SER A 137 -18.74 -2.41 -8.03
CA SER A 137 -19.01 -2.47 -6.59
C SER A 137 -18.45 -3.76 -6.02
N LEU A 138 -17.57 -3.68 -5.01
CA LEU A 138 -17.08 -4.84 -4.25
C LEU A 138 -18.27 -5.48 -3.50
N ARG A 139 -18.83 -6.57 -4.04
CA ARG A 139 -19.85 -7.39 -3.37
C ARG A 139 -19.52 -8.88 -3.42
N ALA A 140 -20.10 -9.58 -2.44
CA ALA A 140 -19.89 -10.95 -1.97
C ALA A 140 -19.72 -12.07 -3.03
N SER A 141 -19.16 -13.19 -2.56
CA SER A 141 -18.87 -14.41 -3.34
C SER A 141 -20.04 -14.82 -4.24
N ARG A 142 -19.83 -14.79 -5.56
CA ARG A 142 -20.85 -15.05 -6.58
C ARG A 142 -20.90 -16.55 -6.92
N SER A 143 -22.09 -17.06 -7.20
CA SER A 143 -22.33 -18.45 -7.62
C SER A 143 -21.61 -18.78 -8.95
N ALA A 144 -21.13 -20.02 -9.10
CA ALA A 144 -20.42 -20.49 -10.29
C ALA A 144 -21.20 -20.25 -11.61
N LYS A 145 -22.52 -20.39 -11.57
CA LYS A 145 -23.40 -20.15 -12.73
C LYS A 145 -23.43 -18.68 -13.16
N GLU A 146 -23.23 -17.73 -12.24
CA GLU A 146 -23.09 -16.31 -12.60
C GLU A 146 -21.71 -16.01 -13.21
N MET A 147 -20.66 -16.69 -12.75
CA MET A 147 -19.30 -16.52 -13.30
C MET A 147 -19.22 -16.98 -14.77
N GLU A 148 -19.91 -18.06 -15.13
CA GLU A 148 -20.00 -18.54 -16.52
C GLU A 148 -20.54 -17.46 -17.48
N ASN A 149 -21.57 -16.72 -17.05
CA ASN A 149 -22.16 -15.62 -17.81
C ASN A 149 -21.18 -14.44 -17.97
N VAL A 150 -20.36 -14.17 -16.95
CA VAL A 150 -19.32 -13.13 -17.01
C VAL A 150 -18.24 -13.50 -18.01
N PHE A 151 -17.81 -14.77 -18.06
CA PHE A 151 -16.83 -15.22 -19.05
C PHE A 151 -17.31 -15.05 -20.49
N GLN A 152 -18.58 -15.37 -20.77
CA GLN A 152 -19.17 -15.13 -22.09
C GLN A 152 -19.22 -13.64 -22.43
N LEU A 153 -19.58 -12.80 -21.47
CA LEU A 153 -19.58 -11.35 -21.66
C LEU A 153 -18.17 -10.82 -21.98
N VAL A 154 -17.14 -11.29 -21.27
CA VAL A 154 -15.74 -10.88 -21.51
C VAL A 154 -15.27 -11.31 -22.90
N ARG A 155 -15.58 -12.55 -23.34
CA ARG A 155 -15.22 -13.01 -24.68
C ARG A 155 -15.84 -12.16 -25.79
N ASN A 156 -17.05 -11.65 -25.56
CA ASN A 156 -17.73 -10.77 -26.53
C ASN A 156 -17.15 -9.34 -26.57
N ILE A 157 -16.45 -8.91 -25.52
CA ILE A 157 -15.82 -7.57 -25.44
C ILE A 157 -14.45 -7.57 -26.12
N ILE A 158 -13.71 -8.68 -26.05
CA ILE A 158 -12.35 -8.76 -26.60
C ILE A 158 -12.42 -8.84 -28.13
N PRO A 159 -11.83 -7.89 -28.87
CA PRO A 159 -11.85 -7.91 -30.31
C PRO A 159 -11.03 -9.09 -30.86
N PRO A 160 -11.50 -9.79 -31.92
CA PRO A 160 -10.73 -10.87 -32.53
C PRO A 160 -9.53 -10.30 -33.29
N LEU A 161 -8.39 -10.97 -33.15
CA LEU A 161 -7.16 -10.63 -33.87
C LEU A 161 -7.29 -11.07 -35.33
N THR A 162 -7.20 -10.12 -36.27
CA THR A 162 -7.34 -10.39 -37.71
C THR A 162 -6.24 -9.66 -38.48
N SER A 163 -5.77 -10.25 -39.58
CA SER A 163 -4.66 -9.70 -40.40
C SER A 163 -4.99 -8.40 -41.14
N LYS A 164 -6.27 -8.02 -41.19
CA LYS A 164 -6.74 -6.78 -41.81
C LYS A 164 -6.59 -5.56 -40.90
N LYS A 165 -6.38 -5.76 -39.60
CA LYS A 165 -6.28 -4.68 -38.63
C LYS A 165 -4.85 -4.15 -38.54
N HIS A 166 -4.74 -2.89 -38.16
CA HIS A 166 -3.47 -2.18 -38.01
C HIS A 166 -3.34 -1.56 -36.62
N LYS A 167 -2.09 -1.22 -36.24
CA LYS A 167 -1.75 -0.72 -34.91
C LYS A 167 -2.68 0.40 -34.44
N GLY A 168 -3.23 0.22 -33.24
CA GLY A 168 -4.12 1.17 -32.58
C GLY A 168 -5.60 0.93 -32.85
N GLN A 169 -5.98 -0.07 -33.65
CA GLN A 169 -7.39 -0.43 -33.85
C GLN A 169 -7.92 -1.34 -32.74
N ASP A 170 -7.06 -2.13 -32.10
CA ASP A 170 -7.45 -3.06 -31.05
C ASP A 170 -7.18 -2.53 -29.63
N GLY A 171 -6.71 -1.28 -29.51
CA GLY A 171 -6.76 -0.54 -28.25
C GLY A 171 -5.78 0.63 -28.15
N LYS A 172 -6.29 1.82 -27.83
CA LYS A 172 -5.48 3.00 -27.46
C LYS A 172 -5.89 3.45 -26.07
N ILE A 173 -4.99 3.29 -25.11
CA ILE A 173 -5.28 3.60 -23.70
C ILE A 173 -4.47 4.82 -23.28
N GLY A 174 -5.13 5.76 -22.59
CA GLY A 174 -4.51 6.95 -22.01
C GLY A 174 -4.55 6.88 -20.49
N ILE A 175 -3.38 6.98 -19.85
CA ILE A 175 -3.21 7.02 -18.41
C ILE A 175 -2.78 8.42 -18.04
N ILE A 176 -3.50 9.07 -17.14
CA ILE A 176 -3.20 10.43 -16.68
C ILE A 176 -2.81 10.36 -15.23
N GLY A 177 -1.64 10.91 -14.90
CA GLY A 177 -1.19 11.03 -13.52
C GLY A 177 0.32 10.95 -13.41
N GLY A 178 0.78 10.71 -12.19
CA GLY A 178 2.19 10.79 -11.85
C GLY A 178 2.59 12.19 -11.40
N CYS A 179 3.42 12.22 -10.38
CA CYS A 179 4.06 13.43 -9.88
C CYS A 179 5.54 13.15 -9.60
N GLN A 180 6.27 14.18 -9.19
CA GLN A 180 7.72 14.12 -8.96
C GLN A 180 8.14 12.90 -8.12
N GLU A 181 7.35 12.54 -7.11
CA GLU A 181 7.64 11.45 -6.18
C GLU A 181 6.94 10.13 -6.57
N TYR A 182 5.77 10.20 -7.21
CA TYR A 182 4.94 9.03 -7.53
C TYR A 182 4.92 8.75 -9.03
N THR A 183 5.93 8.02 -9.50
CA THR A 183 6.09 7.61 -10.92
C THR A 183 5.63 6.18 -11.19
N GLY A 184 5.61 5.32 -10.16
CA GLY A 184 5.30 3.90 -10.30
C GLY A 184 3.83 3.62 -10.66
N ALA A 185 2.89 4.35 -10.05
CA ALA A 185 1.46 4.16 -10.28
C ALA A 185 1.05 4.31 -11.76
N PRO A 186 1.38 5.42 -12.47
CA PRO A 186 1.05 5.53 -13.88
C PRO A 186 1.79 4.50 -14.74
N TYR A 187 3.03 4.12 -14.38
CA TYR A 187 3.77 3.08 -15.08
C TYR A 187 3.06 1.72 -15.00
N PHE A 188 2.69 1.25 -13.80
CA PHE A 188 2.05 -0.05 -13.62
C PHE A 188 0.69 -0.12 -14.31
N ALA A 189 -0.09 0.95 -14.28
CA ALA A 189 -1.35 1.04 -15.02
C ALA A 189 -1.11 0.91 -16.54
N ALA A 190 -0.12 1.63 -17.06
CA ALA A 190 0.18 1.69 -18.48
C ALA A 190 0.75 0.39 -19.05
N ILE A 191 1.69 -0.25 -18.33
CA ILE A 191 2.27 -1.52 -18.76
C ILE A 191 1.28 -2.67 -18.63
N SER A 192 0.39 -2.64 -17.62
CA SER A 192 -0.66 -3.64 -17.47
C SER A 192 -1.64 -3.58 -18.64
N ALA A 193 -1.97 -2.38 -19.13
CA ALA A 193 -2.80 -2.23 -20.33
C ALA A 193 -2.16 -2.86 -21.56
N LEU A 194 -0.86 -2.64 -21.80
CA LEU A 194 -0.13 -3.29 -22.89
C LEU A 194 -0.11 -4.82 -22.73
N LYS A 195 0.18 -5.32 -21.52
CA LYS A 195 0.22 -6.76 -21.23
C LYS A 195 -1.13 -7.46 -21.40
N VAL A 196 -2.24 -6.75 -21.16
CA VAL A 196 -3.60 -7.26 -21.39
C VAL A 196 -3.92 -7.35 -22.89
N GLY A 197 -3.22 -6.58 -23.73
CA GLY A 197 -3.36 -6.63 -25.18
C GLY A 197 -3.74 -5.29 -25.84
N ALA A 198 -3.53 -4.15 -25.16
CA ALA A 198 -3.67 -2.85 -25.81
C ALA A 198 -2.55 -2.63 -26.84
N ASP A 199 -2.89 -2.08 -28.01
CA ASP A 199 -1.89 -1.78 -29.06
C ASP A 199 -0.99 -0.59 -28.70
N LEU A 200 -1.58 0.41 -28.06
CA LEU A 200 -0.93 1.68 -27.73
C LEU A 200 -1.29 2.11 -26.31
N SER A 201 -0.28 2.47 -25.53
CA SER A 201 -0.43 2.97 -24.17
C SER A 201 0.27 4.32 -24.05
N HIS A 202 -0.54 5.35 -23.80
CA HIS A 202 -0.12 6.74 -23.65
C HIS A 202 -0.15 7.12 -22.17
N VAL A 203 0.94 7.68 -21.67
CA VAL A 203 1.03 8.17 -20.28
C VAL A 203 1.20 9.67 -20.30
N PHE A 204 0.25 10.40 -19.75
CA PHE A 204 0.31 11.83 -19.53
C PHE A 204 0.75 12.07 -18.09
N CYS A 205 1.96 12.61 -17.92
CA CYS A 205 2.56 12.86 -16.61
C CYS A 205 3.27 14.22 -16.57
N THR A 206 3.79 14.60 -15.41
CA THR A 206 4.66 15.78 -15.28
C THR A 206 6.04 15.51 -15.91
N LYS A 207 6.80 16.58 -16.21
CA LYS A 207 8.13 16.49 -16.82
C LYS A 207 9.11 15.64 -16.01
N ASP A 208 9.10 15.78 -14.68
CA ASP A 208 10.03 15.08 -13.79
C ASP A 208 9.79 13.56 -13.80
N SER A 209 8.52 13.15 -13.82
CA SER A 209 8.14 11.73 -13.87
C SER A 209 8.41 11.10 -15.22
N ALA A 210 8.36 11.88 -16.30
CA ALA A 210 8.43 11.35 -17.66
C ALA A 210 9.76 10.65 -17.94
N THR A 211 10.87 11.20 -17.48
CA THR A 211 12.21 10.62 -17.64
C THR A 211 12.30 9.26 -16.96
N VAL A 212 11.78 9.16 -15.73
CA VAL A 212 11.79 7.92 -14.95
C VAL A 212 10.92 6.85 -15.61
N ILE A 213 9.69 7.20 -16.01
CA ILE A 213 8.76 6.23 -16.63
C ILE A 213 9.30 5.71 -17.97
N LYS A 214 9.90 6.60 -18.79
CA LYS A 214 10.56 6.21 -20.05
C LYS A 214 11.74 5.25 -19.83
N SER A 215 12.44 5.37 -18.71
CA SER A 215 13.56 4.48 -18.38
C SER A 215 13.12 3.05 -18.03
N TYR A 216 11.86 2.86 -17.61
CA TYR A 216 11.34 1.54 -17.27
C TYR A 216 10.98 0.69 -18.49
N SER A 217 10.39 1.29 -19.54
CA SER A 217 10.04 0.56 -20.75
C SER A 217 9.96 1.47 -21.97
N PRO A 218 10.59 1.10 -23.11
CA PRO A 218 10.49 1.85 -24.35
C PRO A 218 9.15 1.65 -25.09
N GLU A 219 8.32 0.71 -24.64
CA GLU A 219 7.01 0.42 -25.26
C GLU A 219 5.96 1.51 -24.96
N LEU A 220 6.15 2.26 -23.87
CA LEU A 220 5.21 3.27 -23.40
C LEU A 220 5.42 4.62 -24.10
N ILE A 221 4.33 5.25 -24.55
CA ILE A 221 4.37 6.58 -25.16
C ILE A 221 4.09 7.62 -24.07
N VAL A 222 5.16 8.23 -23.56
CA VAL A 222 5.07 9.16 -22.40
C VAL A 222 5.09 10.63 -22.85
N HIS A 223 4.05 11.35 -22.49
CA HIS A 223 3.79 12.76 -22.80
C HIS A 223 3.92 13.65 -21.55
N PRO A 224 4.97 14.50 -21.47
CA PRO A 224 5.17 15.40 -20.33
C PRO A 224 4.37 16.70 -20.49
N VAL A 225 3.07 16.67 -20.20
CA VAL A 225 2.14 17.79 -20.47
C VAL A 225 1.40 18.32 -19.23
N LEU A 226 1.57 17.69 -18.07
CA LEU A 226 0.93 18.08 -16.80
C LEU A 226 1.84 18.98 -15.94
#